data_AF-A0A8C3AAQ7-F1
#
_entry.id   AF-A0A8C3AAQ7-F1
#
_cell.length_a   1.000
_cell.length_b   1.000
_cell.length_c   1.000
_cell.angle_alpha   90.00
_cell.angle_beta   90.00
_cell.angle_gamma   90.00
#
_symmetry.space_group_name_H-M   'P 1'
#
loop_
_entity.id
_entity.type
_entity.pdbx_description
1 polymer ?
#
loop_
_entity_poly.entity_id
_entity_poly.type
_entity_poly.pdbx_seq_one_letter_code
_entity_poly.pdbx_strand_id
1 'polypeptide(L)'
;MKSLSLNNNNRSATQCSNGPKCFFLFLDILFILYQTYAYSVRHMFGKEGKRTDYTPYSCMKVILSNPPSQGDHHGCPFRHSDPELLKQKLQFYKVSPSGITQILELVKGMHFQLACQKYFELTHNVSDTTFSLNHPNQYFIESQKVLGGGKDIKRETDTPHRSQESSATRGTSAAGESAANASQGLEEKTEELDSFFQDEDA
;
A
#
# COMPACT_ATOMS: atom_id res chain seq x y z
N MET A 1 33.99 -0.63 0.92
CA MET A 1 33.83 -2.02 1.39
C MET A 1 34.15 -2.13 2.87
N LYS A 2 33.16 -1.98 3.75
CA LYS A 2 33.23 -2.50 5.12
C LYS A 2 31.98 -3.34 5.34
N SER A 3 32.22 -4.64 5.34
CA SER A 3 31.23 -5.70 5.57
C SER A 3 30.63 -5.51 6.97
N LEU A 4 29.33 -5.20 7.04
CA LEU A 4 28.56 -5.35 8.27
C LEU A 4 28.20 -6.83 8.41
N SER A 5 29.07 -7.55 9.10
CA SER A 5 28.81 -8.89 9.60
C SER A 5 27.63 -8.84 10.55
N LEU A 6 26.47 -9.35 10.11
CA LEU A 6 25.31 -9.64 10.95
C LEU A 6 25.71 -10.76 11.92
N ASN A 7 26.29 -10.36 13.05
CA ASN A 7 26.59 -11.29 14.13
C ASN A 7 25.27 -11.64 14.82
N ASN A 8 24.82 -12.85 14.52
CA ASN A 8 23.63 -13.52 15.01
C ASN A 8 23.82 -13.81 16.51
N ASN A 9 23.60 -12.80 17.35
CA ASN A 9 23.63 -12.96 18.79
C ASN A 9 22.36 -12.40 19.40
N ASN A 10 21.44 -13.36 19.60
CA ASN A 10 20.35 -13.44 20.54
C ASN A 10 20.51 -12.52 21.79
N ARG A 11 20.33 -11.20 21.63
CA ARG A 11 20.12 -10.27 22.75
C ARG A 11 18.63 -10.17 22.97
N SER A 12 18.15 -11.05 23.84
CA SER A 12 16.82 -11.02 24.43
C SER A 12 16.40 -9.58 24.75
N ALA A 13 15.23 -9.19 24.26
CA ALA A 13 14.55 -7.92 24.52
C ALA A 13 14.12 -7.73 26.01
N THR A 14 14.74 -8.44 26.96
CA THR A 14 14.33 -8.54 28.35
C THR A 14 15.20 -7.75 29.35
N GLN A 15 16.13 -6.89 28.90
CA GLN A 15 17.05 -6.16 29.79
C GLN A 15 17.05 -4.63 29.63
N CYS A 16 15.91 -4.00 29.34
CA CYS A 16 15.77 -2.54 29.51
C CYS A 16 14.69 -2.22 30.54
N SER A 17 14.97 -2.56 31.80
CA SER A 17 14.18 -2.11 32.94
C SER A 17 14.57 -0.67 33.31
N ASN A 18 13.73 0.28 32.90
CA ASN A 18 13.52 1.61 33.48
C ASN A 18 14.77 2.47 33.76
N GLY A 19 15.35 3.06 32.70
CA GLY A 19 16.35 4.13 32.82
C GLY A 19 16.20 5.18 31.70
N PRO A 20 16.78 6.39 31.85
CA PRO A 20 16.59 7.50 30.89
C PRO A 20 17.04 7.14 29.46
N LYS A 21 18.01 6.24 29.31
CA LYS A 21 18.48 5.73 28.01
C LYS A 21 17.40 4.93 27.25
N CYS A 22 16.47 4.29 27.95
CA CYS A 22 15.36 3.56 27.33
C CYS A 22 14.25 4.53 26.83
N PHE A 23 14.11 5.69 27.48
CA PHE A 23 13.18 6.74 27.05
C PHE A 23 13.65 7.41 25.75
N PHE A 24 14.95 7.67 25.61
CA PHE A 24 15.53 8.17 24.35
C PHE A 24 15.38 7.16 23.20
N LEU A 25 15.68 5.88 23.43
CA LEU A 25 15.48 4.83 22.41
C LEU A 25 14.01 4.72 21.95
N PHE A 26 13.04 4.88 22.86
CA PHE A 26 11.63 4.84 22.50
C PHE A 26 11.20 6.07 21.70
N LEU A 27 11.71 7.26 22.04
CA LEU A 27 11.49 8.49 21.28
C LEU A 27 12.17 8.44 19.91
N ASP A 28 13.37 7.87 19.81
CA ASP A 28 14.09 7.69 18.54
C ASP A 28 13.36 6.70 17.62
N ILE A 29 12.87 5.57 18.16
CA ILE A 29 12.06 4.61 17.39
C ILE A 29 10.75 5.25 16.94
N LEU A 30 10.05 5.97 17.81
CA LEU A 30 8.80 6.66 17.47
C LEU A 30 9.01 7.74 16.41
N PHE A 31 10.11 8.49 16.51
CA PHE A 31 10.48 9.51 15.55
C PHE A 31 10.83 8.91 14.18
N ILE A 32 11.60 7.82 14.15
CA ILE A 32 11.92 7.11 12.91
C ILE A 32 10.64 6.56 12.25
N LEU A 33 9.75 5.94 13.02
CA LEU A 33 8.47 5.43 12.51
C LEU A 33 7.59 6.55 11.95
N TYR A 34 7.46 7.66 12.68
CA TYR A 34 6.70 8.82 12.22
C TYR A 34 7.32 9.39 10.94
N GLN A 35 8.63 9.58 10.91
CA GLN A 35 9.33 10.18 9.78
C GLN A 35 9.22 9.32 8.52
N THR A 36 9.45 8.01 8.62
CA THR A 36 9.39 7.10 7.46
C THR A 36 7.96 6.91 6.96
N TYR A 37 7.00 6.69 7.86
CA TYR A 37 5.61 6.44 7.47
C TYR A 37 4.91 7.72 6.97
N ALA A 38 5.08 8.85 7.67
CA ALA A 38 4.46 10.11 7.26
C ALA A 38 5.07 10.66 5.96
N TYR A 39 6.36 10.42 5.69
CA TYR A 39 6.94 10.70 4.38
C TYR A 39 6.33 9.83 3.29
N SER A 40 6.33 8.51 3.49
CA SER A 40 5.78 7.54 2.52
C SER A 40 4.33 7.86 2.14
N VAL A 41 3.47 8.13 3.12
CA VAL A 41 2.07 8.50 2.87
C VAL A 41 1.98 9.80 2.05
N ARG A 42 2.71 10.86 2.41
CA ARG A 42 2.68 12.11 1.65
C ARG A 42 3.21 11.93 0.22
N HIS A 43 4.22 11.09 0.04
CA HIS A 43 4.75 10.76 -1.28
C HIS A 43 3.73 10.00 -2.13
N MET A 44 3.03 9.01 -1.57
CA MET A 44 1.98 8.27 -2.27
C MET A 44 0.82 9.17 -2.74
N PHE A 45 0.53 10.27 -2.04
CA PHE A 45 -0.46 11.26 -2.46
C PHE A 45 0.13 12.38 -3.33
N GLY A 46 1.37 12.23 -3.83
CA GLY A 46 2.04 13.21 -4.67
C GLY A 46 2.30 14.55 -3.97
N LYS A 47 2.34 14.58 -2.63
CA LYS A 47 2.61 15.80 -1.85
C LYS A 47 4.10 16.06 -1.61
N GLU A 48 4.95 15.10 -1.95
CA GLU A 48 6.41 15.16 -1.85
C GLU A 48 7.06 14.59 -3.13
N GLY A 49 8.36 14.79 -3.33
CA GLY A 49 9.11 14.22 -4.46
C GLY A 49 8.61 14.68 -5.84
N LYS A 50 8.56 13.76 -6.81
CA LYS A 50 8.12 14.01 -8.21
C LYS A 50 6.65 14.45 -8.33
N ARG A 51 5.88 14.42 -7.23
CA ARG A 51 4.44 14.72 -7.18
C ARG A 51 3.63 13.85 -8.15
N THR A 52 4.00 12.58 -8.25
CA THR A 52 3.28 11.59 -9.07
C THR A 52 1.98 11.21 -8.38
N ASP A 53 0.89 11.19 -9.15
CA ASP A 53 -0.39 10.66 -8.68
C ASP A 53 -0.39 9.13 -8.82
N TYR A 54 -0.12 8.43 -7.71
CA TYR A 54 0.00 6.98 -7.71
C TYR A 54 -1.37 6.33 -7.90
N THR A 55 -1.59 5.80 -9.11
CA THR A 55 -2.82 5.08 -9.42
C THR A 55 -2.84 3.74 -8.67
N PRO A 56 -3.94 3.39 -7.97
CA PRO A 56 -4.10 2.10 -7.32
C PRO A 56 -3.92 0.93 -8.29
N TYR A 57 -3.45 -0.21 -7.77
CA TYR A 57 -3.13 -1.36 -8.61
C TYR A 57 -4.39 -2.06 -9.15
N SER A 58 -4.38 -2.37 -10.44
CA SER A 58 -5.41 -3.20 -11.08
C SER A 58 -5.32 -4.66 -10.62
N CYS A 59 -6.40 -5.43 -10.80
CA CYS A 59 -6.38 -6.87 -10.48
C CYS A 59 -5.24 -7.58 -11.21
N MET A 60 -4.98 -7.23 -12.47
CA MET A 60 -3.94 -7.86 -13.26
C MET A 60 -2.54 -7.56 -12.69
N LYS A 61 -2.27 -6.30 -12.30
CA LYS A 61 -1.02 -5.95 -11.61
C LYS A 61 -0.88 -6.76 -10.33
N VAL A 62 -1.89 -6.76 -9.46
CA VAL A 62 -1.89 -7.51 -8.17
C VAL A 62 -1.73 -9.04 -8.33
N ILE A 63 -2.16 -9.62 -9.46
CA ILE A 63 -2.08 -11.07 -9.73
C ILE A 63 -0.72 -11.46 -10.33
N LEU A 64 -0.12 -10.59 -11.14
CA LEU A 64 1.08 -10.91 -11.94
C LEU A 64 2.37 -10.26 -11.44
N SER A 65 2.28 -9.21 -10.61
CA SER A 65 3.44 -8.55 -10.03
C SER A 65 4.07 -9.38 -8.91
N ASN A 66 4.90 -8.73 -8.08
CA ASN A 66 5.62 -9.34 -6.97
C ASN A 66 4.74 -10.31 -6.15
N PRO A 67 5.04 -11.63 -6.16
CA PRO A 67 4.29 -12.60 -5.37
C PRO A 67 4.62 -12.43 -3.88
N PRO A 68 3.62 -12.58 -2.98
CA PRO A 68 3.83 -12.40 -1.56
C PRO A 68 4.75 -13.49 -0.98
N SER A 69 5.67 -13.10 -0.11
CA SER A 69 6.54 -13.99 0.66
C SER A 69 5.95 -14.32 2.04
N GLN A 70 6.61 -15.19 2.81
CA GLN A 70 6.17 -15.50 4.17
C GLN A 70 6.15 -14.24 5.05
N GLY A 71 4.98 -13.93 5.63
CA GLY A 71 4.76 -12.71 6.42
C GLY A 71 4.11 -11.57 5.63
N ASP A 72 4.07 -11.66 4.30
CA ASP A 72 3.39 -10.68 3.45
C ASP A 72 1.89 -10.95 3.34
N HIS A 73 1.12 -9.88 3.25
CA HIS A 73 -0.35 -9.93 3.15
C HIS A 73 -0.88 -9.26 1.87
N HIS A 74 -0.01 -8.98 0.90
CA HIS A 74 -0.38 -8.38 -0.39
C HIS A 74 -0.71 -9.45 -1.44
N GLY A 75 -1.20 -9.00 -2.60
CA GLY A 75 -1.51 -9.88 -3.72
C GLY A 75 -2.97 -10.36 -3.77
N CYS A 76 -3.28 -11.20 -4.75
CA CYS A 76 -4.61 -11.76 -4.95
C CYS A 76 -4.81 -13.06 -4.13
N PRO A 77 -5.78 -13.13 -3.21
CA PRO A 77 -6.04 -14.33 -2.41
C PRO A 77 -6.40 -15.55 -3.26
N PHE A 78 -7.11 -15.35 -4.36
CA PHE A 78 -7.50 -16.42 -5.29
C PHE A 78 -6.32 -17.02 -6.07
N ARG A 79 -5.17 -16.33 -6.10
CA ARG A 79 -3.94 -16.79 -6.76
C ARG A 79 -2.88 -17.27 -5.79
N HIS A 80 -2.65 -16.51 -4.71
CA HIS A 80 -1.48 -16.68 -3.84
C HIS A 80 -1.79 -17.46 -2.55
N SER A 81 -3.06 -17.59 -2.15
CA SER A 81 -3.41 -18.49 -1.03
C SER A 81 -3.49 -19.92 -1.54
N ASP A 82 -3.07 -20.87 -0.70
CA ASP A 82 -3.28 -22.28 -0.98
C ASP A 82 -4.79 -22.61 -0.99
N PRO A 83 -5.24 -23.62 -1.79
CA PRO A 83 -6.66 -23.94 -1.93
C PRO A 83 -7.34 -24.31 -0.61
N GLU A 84 -6.63 -25.01 0.28
CA GLU A 84 -7.12 -25.42 1.59
C GLU A 84 -7.36 -24.22 2.52
N LEU A 85 -6.40 -23.30 2.62
CA LEU A 85 -6.52 -22.05 3.37
C LEU A 85 -7.59 -21.13 2.76
N LEU A 86 -7.65 -21.04 1.42
CA LEU A 86 -8.68 -20.27 0.74
C LEU A 86 -10.07 -20.81 1.09
N LYS A 87 -10.25 -22.13 1.09
CA LYS A 87 -11.50 -22.78 1.51
C LYS A 87 -11.86 -22.42 2.96
N GLN A 88 -10.91 -22.50 3.90
CA GLN A 88 -11.14 -22.12 5.29
C GLN A 88 -11.54 -20.65 5.44
N LYS A 89 -10.87 -19.74 4.72
CA LYS A 89 -11.23 -18.31 4.70
C LYS A 89 -12.64 -18.09 4.17
N LEU A 90 -13.01 -18.73 3.06
CA LEU A 90 -14.35 -18.61 2.48
C LEU A 90 -15.44 -19.18 3.41
N GLN A 91 -15.16 -20.26 4.12
CA GLN A 91 -16.06 -20.80 5.16
C GLN A 91 -16.24 -19.82 6.31
N PHE A 92 -15.16 -19.17 6.76
CA PHE A 92 -15.22 -18.13 7.79
C PHE A 92 -16.07 -16.92 7.34
N TYR A 93 -15.99 -16.55 6.06
CA TYR A 93 -16.84 -15.51 5.46
C TYR A 93 -18.29 -15.94 5.21
N LYS A 94 -18.69 -17.13 5.69
CA LYS A 94 -20.06 -17.67 5.59
C LYS A 94 -20.56 -17.87 4.15
N VAL A 95 -19.64 -18.11 3.22
CA VAL A 95 -20.01 -18.48 1.85
C VAL A 95 -20.60 -19.89 1.85
N SER A 96 -21.64 -20.12 1.05
CA SER A 96 -22.28 -21.44 0.97
C SER A 96 -21.30 -22.51 0.47
N PRO A 97 -21.35 -23.76 0.97
CA PRO A 97 -20.42 -24.82 0.56
C PRO A 97 -20.43 -25.09 -0.95
N SER A 98 -21.60 -24.98 -1.60
CA SER A 98 -21.71 -25.09 -3.06
C SER A 98 -20.98 -23.95 -3.77
N GLY A 99 -21.14 -22.71 -3.29
CA GLY A 99 -20.45 -21.55 -3.85
C GLY A 99 -18.92 -21.64 -3.69
N ILE A 100 -18.45 -22.16 -2.56
CA ILE A 100 -17.02 -22.39 -2.35
C ILE A 100 -16.44 -23.36 -3.39
N THR A 101 -17.15 -24.45 -3.68
CA THR A 101 -16.71 -25.41 -4.71
C THR A 101 -16.61 -24.74 -6.09
N GLN A 102 -17.59 -23.91 -6.47
CA GLN A 102 -17.56 -23.16 -7.73
C GLN A 102 -16.38 -22.16 -7.79
N ILE A 103 -16.12 -21.44 -6.70
CA ILE A 103 -14.98 -20.52 -6.62
C ILE A 103 -13.67 -21.29 -6.78
N LEU A 104 -13.51 -22.42 -6.09
CA LEU A 104 -12.29 -23.23 -6.18
C LEU A 104 -12.10 -23.84 -7.58
N GLU A 105 -13.17 -24.16 -8.29
CA GLU A 105 -13.12 -24.61 -9.69
C GLU A 105 -12.62 -23.49 -10.62
N LEU A 106 -13.11 -22.26 -10.44
CA LEU A 106 -12.62 -21.09 -11.18
C LEU A 106 -11.14 -20.81 -10.90
N VAL A 107 -10.71 -20.96 -9.64
CA VAL A 107 -9.30 -20.84 -9.25
C VAL A 107 -8.44 -21.90 -9.93
N LYS A 108 -8.90 -23.16 -9.99
CA LYS A 108 -8.20 -24.23 -10.72
C LYS A 108 -8.08 -23.95 -12.21
N GLY A 109 -9.11 -23.32 -12.81
CA GLY A 109 -9.08 -22.82 -14.18
C GLY A 109 -8.25 -21.54 -14.38
N MET A 110 -7.56 -21.05 -13.35
CA MET A 110 -6.80 -19.79 -13.36
C MET A 110 -7.66 -18.54 -13.65
N HIS A 111 -8.97 -18.63 -13.46
CA HIS A 111 -9.92 -17.54 -13.64
C HIS A 111 -10.10 -16.73 -12.34
N PHE A 112 -9.01 -16.14 -11.83
CA PHE A 112 -8.99 -15.49 -10.51
C PHE A 112 -9.95 -14.30 -10.38
N GLN A 113 -10.10 -13.51 -11.45
CA GLN A 113 -11.03 -12.38 -11.46
C GLN A 113 -12.49 -12.85 -11.41
N LEU A 114 -12.83 -13.93 -12.15
CA LEU A 114 -14.15 -14.55 -12.10
C LEU A 114 -14.42 -15.20 -10.74
N ALA A 115 -13.41 -15.80 -10.11
CA ALA A 115 -13.53 -16.31 -8.74
C ALA A 115 -13.87 -15.19 -7.75
N CYS A 116 -13.22 -14.03 -7.88
CA CYS A 116 -13.51 -12.83 -7.08
C CYS A 116 -14.92 -12.27 -7.34
N GLN A 117 -15.34 -12.27 -8.61
CA GLN A 117 -16.71 -11.89 -8.99
C GLN A 117 -17.74 -12.88 -8.43
N LYS A 118 -17.47 -14.18 -8.48
CA LYS A 118 -18.38 -15.18 -7.91
C LYS A 118 -18.52 -15.02 -6.40
N TYR A 119 -17.43 -14.66 -5.73
CA TYR A 119 -17.46 -14.29 -4.31
C TYR A 119 -18.32 -13.03 -4.06
N PHE A 120 -18.24 -12.01 -4.92
CA PHE A 120 -19.10 -10.83 -4.84
C PHE A 120 -20.59 -11.20 -4.87
N GLU A 121 -20.99 -12.01 -5.86
CA GLU A 121 -22.36 -12.48 -6.05
C GLU A 121 -22.91 -13.19 -4.81
N LEU A 122 -22.10 -14.12 -4.27
CA LEU A 122 -22.48 -14.94 -3.12
C LEU A 122 -22.57 -14.13 -1.82
N THR A 123 -21.75 -13.10 -1.65
CA THR A 123 -21.74 -12.28 -0.43
C THR A 123 -22.78 -11.17 -0.44
N HIS A 124 -23.15 -10.67 -1.62
CA HIS A 124 -24.15 -9.60 -1.78
C HIS A 124 -25.54 -10.14 -2.13
N ASN A 125 -25.70 -11.46 -2.28
CA ASN A 125 -26.94 -12.13 -2.69
C ASN A 125 -27.51 -11.59 -4.02
N VAL A 126 -26.63 -11.28 -4.98
CA VAL A 126 -27.00 -10.86 -6.34
C VAL A 126 -26.69 -11.99 -7.30
N SER A 127 -27.66 -12.32 -8.15
CA SER A 127 -27.60 -13.49 -9.04
C SER A 127 -26.75 -13.25 -10.29
N ASP A 128 -26.66 -12.01 -10.76
CA ASP A 128 -25.82 -11.64 -11.91
C ASP A 128 -25.22 -10.25 -11.70
N THR A 129 -23.92 -10.19 -11.90
CA THR A 129 -23.17 -8.94 -11.87
C THR A 129 -23.07 -8.39 -13.29
N THR A 130 -23.56 -7.17 -13.55
CA THR A 130 -23.56 -6.59 -14.92
C THR A 130 -22.20 -6.05 -15.36
N PHE A 131 -21.18 -6.04 -14.49
CA PHE A 131 -19.85 -5.51 -14.78
C PHE A 131 -18.81 -6.62 -14.76
N SER A 132 -17.72 -6.47 -15.50
CA SER A 132 -16.54 -7.35 -15.39
C SER A 132 -15.55 -6.76 -14.39
N LEU A 133 -15.16 -7.55 -13.38
CA LEU A 133 -14.30 -7.08 -12.31
C LEU A 133 -12.81 -7.04 -12.72
N ASN A 134 -12.24 -5.84 -12.82
CA ASN A 134 -10.84 -5.64 -13.23
C ASN A 134 -9.98 -4.87 -12.23
N HIS A 135 -10.58 -4.29 -11.19
CA HIS A 135 -9.86 -3.47 -10.21
C HIS A 135 -10.43 -3.65 -8.78
N PRO A 136 -9.60 -3.74 -7.73
CA PRO A 136 -10.07 -3.81 -6.33
C PRO A 136 -11.00 -2.65 -5.93
N ASN A 137 -10.62 -1.40 -6.26
CA ASN A 137 -11.49 -0.24 -6.05
C ASN A 137 -12.84 -0.35 -6.79
N GLN A 138 -12.90 -0.99 -7.96
CA GLN A 138 -14.17 -1.22 -8.65
C GLN A 138 -15.06 -2.16 -7.85
N TYR A 139 -14.52 -3.26 -7.30
CA TYR A 139 -15.24 -4.14 -6.37
C TYR A 139 -15.87 -3.34 -5.23
N PHE A 140 -15.08 -2.45 -4.62
CA PHE A 140 -15.55 -1.62 -3.51
C PHE A 140 -16.68 -0.67 -3.91
N ILE A 141 -16.53 0.06 -5.01
CA ILE A 141 -17.54 1.01 -5.49
C ILE A 141 -18.85 0.29 -5.77
N GLU A 142 -18.80 -0.85 -6.47
CA GLU A 142 -19.99 -1.63 -6.81
C GLU A 142 -20.62 -2.26 -5.56
N SER A 143 -19.81 -2.75 -4.62
CA SER A 143 -20.28 -3.22 -3.31
C SER A 143 -21.05 -2.14 -2.56
N GLN A 144 -20.50 -0.91 -2.52
CA GLN A 144 -21.17 0.23 -1.89
C GLN A 144 -22.48 0.59 -2.59
N LYS A 145 -22.57 0.50 -3.92
CA LYS A 145 -23.82 0.75 -4.65
C LYS A 145 -24.90 -0.27 -4.28
N VAL A 146 -24.54 -1.55 -4.18
CA VAL A 146 -25.46 -2.63 -3.83
C VAL A 146 -25.95 -2.49 -2.38
N LEU A 147 -25.05 -2.18 -1.44
CA LEU A 147 -25.41 -2.02 -0.02
C LEU A 147 -26.12 -0.69 0.28
N GLY A 148 -25.75 0.38 -0.42
CA GLY A 148 -26.24 1.75 -0.22
C GLY A 148 -27.56 2.07 -0.91
N GLY A 149 -28.19 1.10 -1.58
CA GLY A 149 -29.50 1.28 -2.22
C GLY A 149 -29.52 2.30 -3.37
N GLY A 150 -28.41 2.47 -4.08
CA GLY A 150 -28.35 3.37 -5.25
C GLY A 150 -28.32 4.86 -4.94
N LYS A 151 -28.04 5.28 -3.70
CA LYS A 151 -27.67 6.68 -3.45
C LYS A 151 -26.23 6.88 -3.90
N ASP A 152 -26.06 7.47 -5.07
CA ASP A 152 -24.75 7.91 -5.55
C ASP A 152 -24.09 8.76 -4.46
N ILE A 153 -23.02 8.23 -3.87
CA ILE A 153 -22.11 9.02 -3.05
C ILE A 153 -21.49 9.99 -4.04
N LYS A 154 -22.00 11.22 -4.04
CA LYS A 154 -21.49 12.36 -4.81
C LYS A 154 -20.00 12.49 -4.51
N ARG A 155 -19.17 11.94 -5.39
CA ARG A 155 -17.75 12.27 -5.46
C ARG A 155 -17.72 13.74 -5.87
N GLU A 156 -17.23 14.59 -4.99
CA GLU A 156 -16.84 15.95 -5.39
C GLU A 156 -15.76 15.80 -6.45
N THR A 157 -16.16 16.15 -7.66
CA THR A 157 -15.35 16.23 -8.86
C THR A 157 -14.29 17.32 -8.69
N ASP A 158 -13.09 16.99 -9.15
CA ASP A 158 -11.95 17.88 -9.39
C ASP A 158 -12.32 19.33 -9.72
N THR A 159 -11.73 20.25 -8.97
CA THR A 159 -11.57 21.64 -9.42
C THR A 159 -10.33 21.74 -10.31
N PRO A 160 -10.44 22.29 -11.54
CA PRO A 160 -9.32 22.39 -12.46
C PRO A 160 -8.36 23.54 -12.12
N HIS A 161 -7.07 23.21 -12.21
CA HIS A 161 -5.86 24.00 -12.49
C HIS A 161 -5.93 25.55 -12.43
N ARG A 162 -5.00 26.18 -11.68
CA ARG A 162 -4.46 27.49 -12.04
C ARG A 162 -2.94 27.44 -12.14
N SER A 163 -2.48 27.40 -13.39
CA SER A 163 -1.10 27.66 -13.77
C SER A 163 -0.84 29.14 -13.58
N GLN A 164 0.24 29.50 -12.89
CA GLN A 164 0.86 30.80 -13.09
C GLN A 164 2.36 30.57 -13.29
N GLU A 165 2.73 30.69 -14.56
CA GLU A 165 4.07 30.98 -15.02
C GLU A 165 4.25 32.51 -14.98
N SER A 166 5.37 32.97 -14.43
CA SER A 166 6.11 34.12 -14.98
C SER A 166 7.48 34.25 -14.33
N SER A 167 8.43 34.64 -15.16
CA SER A 167 9.88 34.51 -15.08
C SER A 167 10.61 35.86 -14.83
N ALA A 168 11.86 35.76 -14.34
CA ALA A 168 12.98 36.75 -14.30
C ALA A 168 12.83 37.98 -13.34
N THR A 169 13.84 38.51 -12.62
CA THR A 169 15.28 38.71 -12.94
C THR A 169 16.12 39.14 -11.69
N ARG A 170 17.39 38.69 -11.63
CA ARG A 170 18.66 39.22 -11.03
C ARG A 170 18.72 40.13 -9.77
N GLY A 171 19.67 39.81 -8.86
CA GLY A 171 20.51 40.80 -8.16
C GLY A 171 21.10 40.41 -6.78
N THR A 172 22.42 40.19 -6.74
CA THR A 172 23.43 39.97 -5.65
C THR A 172 23.19 40.72 -4.31
N SER A 173 23.45 40.17 -3.11
CA SER A 173 24.72 40.31 -2.31
C SER A 173 24.65 39.60 -0.94
N ALA A 174 25.82 39.25 -0.40
CA ALA A 174 26.08 38.37 0.75
C ALA A 174 25.93 38.98 2.17
N ALA A 175 25.69 38.11 3.17
CA ALA A 175 26.48 37.90 4.41
C ALA A 175 25.58 37.45 5.60
N GLY A 176 26.02 36.44 6.36
CA GLY A 176 25.49 36.16 7.71
C GLY A 176 25.37 34.68 8.07
N GLU A 177 26.29 34.19 8.89
CA GLU A 177 26.54 32.81 9.29
C GLU A 177 25.51 32.18 10.27
N SER A 178 25.60 30.84 10.34
CA SER A 178 25.36 29.97 11.52
C SER A 178 24.00 29.29 11.69
N ALA A 179 23.87 28.07 11.13
CA ALA A 179 23.20 26.92 11.75
C ALA A 179 23.43 25.64 10.92
N ALA A 180 24.64 25.06 10.99
CA ALA A 180 24.96 23.80 10.32
C ALA A 180 25.40 22.77 11.37
N ASN A 181 24.45 21.94 11.83
CA ASN A 181 24.68 20.52 12.15
C ASN A 181 23.41 19.87 12.74
N ALA A 182 22.42 19.64 11.87
CA ALA A 182 21.36 18.65 12.11
C ALA A 182 20.74 18.09 10.82
N SER A 183 21.22 18.51 9.65
CA SER A 183 20.54 18.33 8.36
C SER A 183 21.16 17.27 7.45
N GLN A 184 22.35 16.76 7.76
CA GLN A 184 23.06 15.84 6.87
C GLN A 184 22.58 14.38 6.92
N GLY A 185 21.78 14.00 7.93
CA GLY A 185 21.24 12.64 8.03
C GLY A 185 19.88 12.43 7.34
N LEU A 186 19.24 13.52 6.89
CA LEU A 186 17.87 13.48 6.36
C LEU A 186 17.84 13.40 4.82
N GLU A 187 18.78 14.06 4.15
CA GLU A 187 18.89 14.07 2.68
C GLU A 187 19.36 12.73 2.12
N GLU A 188 20.29 12.05 2.81
CA GLU A 188 20.81 10.73 2.39
C GLU A 188 19.74 9.63 2.48
N LYS A 189 18.77 9.76 3.40
CA LYS A 189 17.68 8.79 3.57
C LYS A 189 16.53 9.01 2.57
N THR A 190 16.34 10.24 2.09
CA THR A 190 15.34 10.55 1.06
C THR A 190 15.74 10.02 -0.31
N GLU A 191 17.03 10.06 -0.66
CA GLU A 191 17.53 9.50 -1.92
C GLU A 191 17.50 7.96 -1.95
N GLU A 192 17.75 7.31 -0.79
CA GLU A 192 17.66 5.85 -0.67
C GLU A 192 16.21 5.34 -0.79
N LEU A 193 15.23 6.09 -0.27
CA LEU A 193 13.81 5.74 -0.40
C LEU A 193 13.26 6.03 -1.81
N ASP A 194 13.71 7.09 -2.46
CA ASP A 194 13.27 7.42 -3.82
C ASP A 194 13.79 6.42 -4.87
N SER A 195 14.95 5.79 -4.64
CA SER A 195 15.45 4.71 -5.49
C SER A 195 14.65 3.40 -5.32
N PHE A 196 14.17 3.10 -4.11
CA PHE A 196 13.28 1.94 -3.87
C PHE A 196 11.95 2.02 -4.64
N PHE A 197 11.45 3.23 -4.93
CA PHE A 197 10.23 3.42 -5.72
C PHE A 197 10.46 3.57 -7.24
N GLN A 198 11.72 3.64 -7.70
CA GLN A 198 12.06 3.75 -9.12
C GLN A 198 12.16 2.37 -9.81
N ASP A 199 12.34 1.30 -9.05
CA ASP A 199 12.53 -0.05 -9.59
C ASP A 199 11.22 -0.81 -9.93
N GLU A 200 10.03 -0.23 -9.68
CA GLU A 200 8.72 -0.85 -10.00
C GLU A 200 8.09 -0.41 -11.34
N ASP A 201 8.80 0.38 -12.15
CA ASP A 201 8.33 0.89 -13.46
C ASP A 201 9.06 0.27 -14.68
N ALA A 202 9.79 -0.84 -14.52
CA ALA A 202 10.42 -1.59 -15.61
C ALA A 202 9.69 -2.90 -15.94
#